data_AF-A0A1I8Q4F1-F1
#
_entry.id   AF-A0A1I8Q4F1-F1
#
_cell.length_a   1.000
_cell.length_b   1.000
_cell.length_c   1.000
_cell.angle_alpha   90.00
_cell.angle_beta   90.00
_cell.angle_gamma   90.00
#
_symmetry.space_group_name_H-M   'P 1'
#
loop_
_entity.id
_entity.type
_entity.pdbx_description
1 polymer ?
#
loop_
_entity_poly.entity_id
_entity_poly.type
_entity_poly.pdbx_seq_one_letter_code
_entity_poly.pdbx_strand_id
1 'polypeptide(L)'
;MVFYNFQNPACDLRSALALSLKRKILQELLNGCPSLASQPTERQRVLKEYKCYLESYTPEEIDWYGYTYEEAIKKMDAQLREENKALPHKIQFRLKLIEQLKQAGISEAAGAMEASDKPSTKDSSGGDADIEALTKLESPSSSSTPSNWLSKINPFGKKQET
;
A
#
# COMPACT_ATOMS: atom_id res chain seq x y z
N MET A 1 1.42 1.56 46.46
CA MET A 1 0.81 0.39 45.79
C MET A 1 1.29 0.19 44.35
N VAL A 2 1.89 1.19 43.67
CA VAL A 2 2.30 1.09 42.25
C VAL A 2 3.58 0.24 42.04
N PHE A 3 4.51 0.23 43.00
CA PHE A 3 5.79 -0.50 42.93
C PHE A 3 5.65 -2.03 42.73
N TYR A 4 4.60 -2.65 43.28
CA TYR A 4 4.42 -4.10 43.24
C TYR A 4 4.20 -4.63 41.81
N ASN A 5 3.64 -3.82 40.91
CA ASN A 5 3.38 -4.24 39.53
C ASN A 5 4.66 -4.36 38.68
N PHE A 6 5.71 -3.59 38.99
CA PHE A 6 6.93 -3.56 38.17
C PHE A 6 7.90 -4.69 38.52
N GLN A 7 8.00 -5.04 39.79
CA GLN A 7 8.95 -6.04 40.27
C GLN A 7 8.55 -7.48 39.91
N ASN A 8 7.25 -7.71 39.68
CA ASN A 8 6.74 -9.05 39.41
C ASN A 8 6.76 -9.37 37.90
N PRO A 9 7.26 -10.56 37.51
CA PRO A 9 7.14 -11.04 36.14
C PRO A 9 5.66 -11.26 35.78
N ALA A 10 5.35 -11.26 34.49
CA ALA A 10 3.99 -11.41 33.97
C ALA A 10 3.24 -12.61 34.58
N CYS A 11 3.95 -13.68 34.89
CA CYS A 11 3.42 -14.93 35.44
C CYS A 11 2.82 -14.81 36.85
N ASP A 12 3.17 -13.76 37.60
CA ASP A 12 2.65 -13.53 38.95
C ASP A 12 1.43 -12.59 38.93
N LEU A 13 1.27 -11.81 37.86
CA LEU A 13 0.13 -10.94 37.62
C LEU A 13 -1.04 -11.77 37.06
N ARG A 14 -1.81 -12.42 37.94
CA ARG A 14 -2.98 -13.26 37.57
C ARG A 14 -4.21 -12.49 37.06
N SER A 15 -4.03 -11.26 36.60
CA SER A 15 -5.11 -10.40 36.11
C SER A 15 -4.77 -9.79 34.76
N ALA A 16 -5.63 -10.02 33.77
CA ALA A 16 -5.52 -9.41 32.45
C ALA A 16 -5.50 -7.87 32.53
N LEU A 17 -6.24 -7.30 33.49
CA LEU A 17 -6.22 -5.85 33.73
C LEU A 17 -4.82 -5.38 34.15
N ALA A 18 -4.17 -6.09 35.07
CA ALA A 18 -2.84 -5.71 35.56
C ALA A 18 -1.79 -5.78 34.45
N LEU A 19 -1.85 -6.80 33.59
CA LEU A 19 -1.00 -6.92 32.40
C LEU A 19 -1.24 -5.77 31.41
N SER A 20 -2.51 -5.41 31.16
CA SER A 20 -2.85 -4.29 30.28
C SER A 20 -2.39 -2.93 30.83
N LEU A 21 -2.43 -2.73 32.15
CA LEU A 21 -1.93 -1.54 32.82
C LEU A 21 -0.41 -1.47 32.72
N LYS A 22 0.29 -2.57 33.00
CA LYS A 22 1.74 -2.65 32.85
C LYS A 22 2.19 -2.33 31.43
N ARG A 23 1.52 -2.90 30.42
CA ARG A 23 1.75 -2.55 29.00
C ARG A 23 1.59 -1.05 28.76
N LYS A 24 0.48 -0.45 29.18
CA LYS A 24 0.23 1.00 28.99
C LYS A 24 1.30 1.85 29.66
N ILE A 25 1.71 1.51 30.89
CA ILE A 25 2.76 2.28 31.57
C ILE A 25 4.10 2.13 30.83
N LEU A 26 4.46 0.93 30.35
CA LEU A 26 5.68 0.72 29.57
C LEU A 26 5.65 1.50 28.24
N GLN A 27 4.51 1.54 27.54
CA GLN A 27 4.32 2.34 26.34
C GLN A 27 4.42 3.85 26.61
N GLU A 28 3.81 4.33 27.70
CA GLU A 28 3.91 5.73 28.13
C GLU A 28 5.37 6.09 28.47
N LEU A 29 6.09 5.22 29.17
CA LEU A 29 7.50 5.40 29.51
C LEU A 29 8.37 5.44 28.25
N LEU A 30 8.14 4.56 27.27
CA LEU A 30 8.83 4.54 25.99
C LEU A 30 8.58 5.85 25.21
N ASN A 31 7.35 6.36 25.23
CA ASN A 31 6.95 7.62 24.60
C ASN A 31 7.40 8.87 25.39
N GLY A 32 8.07 8.71 26.52
CA GLY A 32 8.57 9.83 27.34
C GLY A 32 7.50 10.52 28.19
N CYS A 33 6.45 9.80 28.58
CA CYS A 33 5.34 10.23 29.43
C CYS A 33 4.64 11.50 28.92
N PRO A 34 3.90 11.45 27.78
CA PRO A 34 3.14 12.59 27.27
C PRO A 34 2.12 13.12 28.28
N SER A 35 1.54 12.28 29.14
CA SER A 35 0.61 12.72 30.19
C SER A 35 1.21 13.70 31.21
N LEU A 36 2.53 13.70 31.39
CA LEU A 36 3.24 14.59 32.33
C LEU A 36 3.91 15.76 31.59
N ALA A 37 3.55 16.04 30.34
CA ALA A 37 4.14 17.12 29.55
C ALA A 37 4.02 18.50 30.22
N SER A 38 2.98 18.72 31.02
CA SER A 38 2.77 19.97 31.78
C SER A 38 3.80 20.19 32.90
N GLN A 39 4.47 19.14 33.39
CA GLN A 39 5.40 19.20 34.53
C GLN A 39 6.72 18.49 34.18
N PRO A 40 7.70 19.21 33.59
CA PRO A 40 8.93 18.59 33.09
C PRO A 40 9.83 18.02 34.19
N THR A 41 9.78 18.61 35.39
CA THR A 41 10.59 18.20 36.55
C THR A 41 10.19 16.81 37.06
N GLU A 42 8.89 16.59 37.25
CA GLU A 42 8.35 15.31 37.71
C GLU A 42 8.54 14.22 36.66
N ARG A 43 8.32 14.57 35.38
CA ARG A 43 8.59 13.68 34.26
C ARG A 43 10.02 13.16 34.27
N GLN A 44 11.01 14.04 34.49
CA GLN A 44 12.42 13.62 34.51
C GLN A 44 12.75 12.74 35.73
N ARG A 45 12.09 12.97 36.87
CA ARG A 45 12.21 12.11 38.05
C ARG A 45 11.66 10.71 37.77
N VAL A 46 10.43 10.62 37.28
CA VAL A 46 9.78 9.35 36.91
C VAL A 46 10.61 8.61 35.87
N LEU A 47 11.06 9.28 34.81
CA LEU A 47 11.93 8.66 33.81
C LEU A 47 13.22 8.10 34.42
N LYS A 48 13.86 8.81 35.35
CA LYS A 48 15.07 8.29 36.02
C LYS A 48 14.77 7.05 36.86
N GLU A 49 13.67 7.04 37.61
CA GLU A 49 13.28 5.93 38.47
C GLU A 49 12.90 4.67 37.65
N TYR A 50 12.11 4.82 36.59
CA TYR A 50 11.55 3.69 35.85
C TYR A 50 12.39 3.23 34.64
N LYS A 51 13.45 3.96 34.27
CA LYS A 51 14.39 3.55 33.20
C LYS A 51 14.99 2.16 33.43
N CYS A 52 15.27 1.82 34.69
CA CYS A 52 15.80 0.50 35.04
C CYS A 52 14.88 -0.65 34.58
N TYR A 53 13.56 -0.44 34.56
CA TYR A 53 12.61 -1.45 34.10
C TYR A 53 12.47 -1.51 32.58
N LEU A 54 12.90 -0.47 31.84
CA LEU A 54 12.89 -0.43 30.38
C LEU A 54 14.03 -1.25 29.77
N GLU A 55 15.17 -1.34 30.43
CA GLU A 55 16.35 -2.07 29.94
C GLU A 55 16.08 -3.57 29.72
N SER A 56 15.09 -4.13 30.42
CA SER A 56 14.72 -5.54 30.32
C SER A 56 13.77 -5.86 29.17
N TYR A 57 13.25 -4.85 28.44
CA TYR A 57 12.26 -5.07 27.39
C TYR A 57 12.61 -4.31 26.12
N THR A 58 12.40 -4.96 24.97
CA THR A 58 12.45 -4.28 23.67
C THR A 58 11.11 -3.57 23.39
N PRO A 59 11.09 -2.51 22.54
CA PRO A 59 9.84 -1.84 22.18
C PRO A 59 8.80 -2.79 21.57
N GLU A 60 9.25 -3.78 20.79
CA GLU A 60 8.38 -4.80 20.20
C GLU A 60 7.78 -5.72 21.27
N GLU A 61 8.58 -6.17 22.24
CA GLU A 61 8.11 -7.00 23.35
C GLU A 61 7.05 -6.28 24.19
N ILE A 62 7.22 -4.98 24.44
CA ILE A 62 6.24 -4.17 25.16
C ILE A 62 4.90 -4.14 24.41
N ASP A 63 4.94 -4.01 23.09
CA ASP A 63 3.75 -3.97 22.24
C ASP A 63 3.01 -5.31 22.15
N TRP A 64 3.68 -6.42 22.44
CA TRP A 64 3.07 -7.75 22.55
C TRP A 64 2.82 -8.17 24.00
N TYR A 65 3.21 -7.34 24.97
CA TYR A 65 3.08 -7.66 26.38
C TYR A 65 1.61 -7.77 26.82
N GLY A 66 1.29 -8.84 27.55
CA GLY A 66 -0.01 -8.99 28.20
C GLY A 66 -1.19 -9.24 27.25
N TYR A 67 -0.94 -9.56 25.98
CA TYR A 67 -1.99 -10.06 25.09
C TYR A 67 -2.29 -11.53 25.40
N THR A 68 -3.56 -11.88 25.38
CA THR A 68 -3.97 -13.29 25.34
C THR A 68 -3.73 -13.88 23.96
N TYR A 69 -3.67 -15.20 23.87
CA TYR A 69 -3.44 -15.89 22.60
C TYR A 69 -4.45 -15.49 21.51
N GLU A 70 -5.73 -15.41 21.85
CA GLU A 70 -6.78 -15.02 20.91
C GLU A 70 -6.64 -13.58 20.43
N GLU A 71 -6.30 -12.66 21.33
CA GLU A 71 -6.07 -11.25 20.97
C GLU A 71 -4.81 -11.10 20.11
N ALA A 72 -3.78 -11.89 20.38
CA ALA A 72 -2.55 -11.90 19.60
C ALA A 72 -2.82 -12.35 18.15
N ILE A 73 -3.61 -13.41 17.95
CA ILE A 73 -4.05 -13.84 16.62
C ILE A 73 -4.81 -12.70 15.92
N LYS A 74 -5.80 -12.10 16.59
CA LYS A 74 -6.59 -11.00 16.01
C LYS A 74 -5.71 -9.81 15.60
N LYS A 75 -4.68 -9.47 16.38
CA LYS A 75 -3.71 -8.42 16.08
C LYS A 75 -2.86 -8.78 14.86
N MET A 76 -2.37 -10.02 14.78
CA MET A 76 -1.64 -10.52 13.60
C MET A 76 -2.51 -10.49 12.34
N ASP A 77 -3.76 -10.96 12.42
CA ASP A 77 -4.70 -10.94 11.31
C ASP A 77 -5.06 -9.51 10.87
N ALA A 78 -5.11 -8.55 11.81
CA ALA A 78 -5.30 -7.14 11.48
C ALA A 78 -4.10 -6.60 10.68
N GLN A 79 -2.87 -6.87 11.12
CA GLN A 79 -1.66 -6.48 10.40
C GLN A 79 -1.60 -7.11 9.00
N LEU A 80 -1.88 -8.41 8.89
CA LEU A 80 -1.90 -9.12 7.62
C LEU A 80 -2.96 -8.54 6.64
N ARG A 81 -4.11 -8.10 7.15
CA ARG A 81 -5.16 -7.44 6.35
C ARG A 81 -4.78 -6.04 5.91
N GLU A 82 -4.02 -5.29 6.73
CA GLU A 82 -3.55 -3.96 6.38
C GLU A 82 -2.45 -3.98 5.32
N GLU A 83 -1.56 -4.99 5.39
CA GLU A 83 -0.54 -5.26 4.37
C GLU A 83 -1.17 -5.80 3.08
N ASN A 84 -2.13 -6.73 3.20
CA ASN A 84 -2.82 -7.36 2.07
C ASN A 84 -4.18 -6.71 1.79
N LYS A 85 -4.21 -5.38 1.70
CA LYS A 85 -5.41 -4.68 1.23
C LYS A 85 -5.70 -5.14 -0.19
N ALA A 86 -6.83 -5.83 -0.37
CA ALA A 86 -7.24 -6.35 -1.66
C ALA A 86 -7.41 -5.18 -2.66
N LEU A 87 -6.47 -5.05 -3.59
CA LEU A 87 -6.56 -4.07 -4.66
C LEU A 87 -7.46 -4.60 -5.78
N PRO A 88 -8.24 -3.73 -6.45
CA PRO A 88 -9.00 -4.14 -7.62
C PRO A 88 -8.10 -4.75 -8.71
N HIS A 89 -8.46 -5.93 -9.22
CA HIS A 89 -7.69 -6.61 -10.27
C HIS A 89 -7.48 -5.77 -11.54
N LYS A 90 -8.36 -4.80 -11.81
CA LYS A 90 -8.20 -3.83 -12.90
C LYS A 90 -6.83 -3.14 -12.85
N ILE A 91 -6.31 -2.81 -11.67
CA ILE A 91 -5.01 -2.17 -11.50
C ILE A 91 -3.90 -3.14 -11.89
N GLN A 92 -3.97 -4.40 -11.41
CA GLN A 92 -3.00 -5.44 -11.73
C GLN A 92 -2.96 -5.73 -13.25
N PHE A 93 -4.11 -5.86 -13.90
CA PHE A 93 -4.17 -6.09 -15.35
C PHE A 93 -3.67 -4.89 -16.17
N ARG A 94 -3.94 -3.66 -15.72
CA ARG A 94 -3.39 -2.45 -16.36
C ARG A 94 -1.86 -2.43 -16.30
N LEU A 95 -1.28 -2.75 -15.14
CA LEU A 95 0.17 -2.84 -14.98
C LEU A 95 0.77 -3.89 -15.93
N LYS A 96 0.14 -5.08 -16.00
CA LYS A 96 0.56 -6.15 -16.92
C LYS A 96 0.49 -5.72 -18.39
N LEU A 97 -0.56 -5.01 -18.80
CA LEU A 97 -0.69 -4.52 -20.17
C LEU A 97 0.40 -3.48 -20.50
N ILE A 98 0.69 -2.57 -19.58
CA ILE A 98 1.78 -1.58 -19.74
C ILE A 98 3.12 -2.28 -19.88
N GLU A 99 3.38 -3.31 -19.08
CA GLU A 99 4.61 -4.11 -19.17
C GLU A 99 4.73 -4.83 -20.53
N GLN A 100 3.65 -5.43 -21.02
CA GLN A 100 3.59 -6.05 -22.34
C GLN A 100 3.85 -5.04 -23.46
N LEU A 101 3.25 -3.84 -23.38
CA LEU A 101 3.46 -2.79 -24.38
C LEU A 101 4.89 -2.23 -24.33
N LYS A 102 5.48 -2.12 -23.14
CA LYS A 102 6.89 -1.73 -22.99
C LYS A 102 7.83 -2.77 -23.60
N GLN A 103 7.59 -4.05 -23.34
CA GLN A 103 8.36 -5.15 -23.94
C GLN A 103 8.21 -5.17 -25.47
N ALA A 104 6.99 -4.99 -25.98
CA ALA A 104 6.73 -4.92 -27.42
C ALA A 104 7.40 -3.70 -28.06
N GLY A 105 7.30 -2.50 -27.45
CA GLY A 105 7.96 -1.29 -27.95
C GLY A 105 9.48 -1.40 -27.98
N ILE A 106 10.08 -2.12 -27.03
CA ILE A 106 11.52 -2.43 -27.04
C ILE A 106 11.85 -3.47 -28.13
N SER A 107 10.99 -4.47 -28.35
CA SER A 107 11.18 -5.48 -29.41
C SER A 107 11.08 -4.88 -30.81
N GLU A 108 10.15 -3.95 -31.02
CA GLU A 108 9.98 -3.22 -32.29
C GLU A 108 11.15 -2.25 -32.51
N ALA A 109 11.63 -1.55 -31.47
CA ALA A 109 12.81 -0.68 -31.58
C ALA A 109 14.12 -1.47 -31.78
N ALA A 110 14.27 -2.64 -31.15
CA ALA A 110 15.40 -3.54 -31.36
C ALA A 110 15.33 -4.22 -32.74
N GLY A 111 14.14 -4.49 -33.26
CA GLY A 111 13.93 -4.96 -34.64
C GLY A 111 14.15 -3.88 -35.69
N ALA A 112 13.91 -2.60 -35.36
CA ALA A 112 14.14 -1.46 -36.24
C ALA A 112 15.61 -0.98 -36.28
N MET A 113 16.46 -1.39 -35.33
CA MET A 113 17.90 -1.05 -35.31
C MET A 113 18.74 -1.83 -36.34
N GLU A 114 18.16 -2.73 -37.14
CA GLU A 114 18.80 -3.34 -38.33
C GLU A 114 18.36 -2.68 -39.65
N ALA A 115 17.59 -1.58 -39.63
CA ALA A 115 17.24 -0.85 -40.86
C ALA A 115 16.81 0.60 -40.62
N SER A 116 17.77 1.49 -40.32
CA SER A 116 17.87 2.82 -40.96
C SER A 116 18.84 3.72 -40.18
N ASP A 117 19.97 3.96 -40.81
CA ASP A 117 20.93 4.99 -40.46
C ASP A 117 20.38 6.39 -40.80
N LYS A 118 20.90 7.41 -40.09
CA LYS A 118 20.83 8.87 -40.34
C LYS A 118 19.83 9.74 -39.52
N PRO A 119 20.33 10.62 -38.63
CA PRO A 119 19.55 11.71 -38.04
C PRO A 119 19.72 13.01 -38.84
N SER A 120 18.62 13.73 -39.08
CA SER A 120 18.64 15.14 -39.50
C SER A 120 17.59 15.95 -38.73
N THR A 121 18.08 17.02 -38.10
CA THR A 121 17.39 18.07 -37.37
C THR A 121 16.66 19.06 -38.30
N LYS A 122 15.42 19.48 -37.95
CA LYS A 122 14.96 20.88 -37.72
C LYS A 122 13.47 21.15 -38.00
N ASP A 123 12.85 21.84 -37.03
CA ASP A 123 11.93 22.99 -37.06
C ASP A 123 10.52 22.96 -37.73
N SER A 124 9.53 23.18 -36.85
CA SER A 124 8.47 24.22 -36.88
C SER A 124 7.22 24.14 -37.79
N SER A 125 6.10 24.52 -37.16
CA SER A 125 4.93 25.27 -37.71
C SER A 125 3.72 24.51 -38.27
N GLY A 126 2.62 24.54 -37.48
CA GLY A 126 1.28 24.98 -37.94
C GLY A 126 0.34 23.95 -38.59
N GLY A 127 -0.86 23.78 -38.03
CA GLY A 127 -1.95 23.05 -38.69
C GLY A 127 -3.18 22.73 -37.83
N ASP A 128 -3.82 23.72 -37.20
CA ASP A 128 -5.15 23.57 -36.54
C ASP A 128 -6.31 23.48 -37.56
N ALA A 129 -6.09 22.88 -38.74
CA ALA A 129 -7.09 22.81 -39.81
C ALA A 129 -7.78 21.44 -39.95
N ASP A 130 -7.27 20.40 -39.31
CA ASP A 130 -7.73 19.02 -39.58
C ASP A 130 -8.85 18.53 -38.65
N ILE A 131 -9.18 19.27 -37.59
CA ILE A 131 -10.21 18.86 -36.62
C ILE A 131 -11.64 19.14 -37.13
N GLU A 132 -11.83 20.15 -37.97
CA GLU A 132 -13.17 20.52 -38.47
C GLU A 132 -13.69 19.63 -39.62
N ALA A 133 -12.81 18.93 -40.33
CA ALA A 133 -13.21 18.03 -41.42
C ALA A 133 -13.84 16.72 -40.93
N LEU A 134 -13.61 16.32 -39.67
CA LEU A 134 -14.08 15.05 -39.11
C LEU A 134 -15.50 15.11 -38.53
N THR A 135 -16.02 16.30 -38.23
CA THR A 135 -17.36 16.46 -37.61
C THR A 135 -18.49 16.49 -38.64
N LYS A 136 -18.18 16.56 -39.94
CA LYS A 136 -19.18 16.81 -41.00
C LYS A 136 -19.59 15.57 -41.81
N LEU A 137 -19.21 14.37 -41.38
CA LEU A 137 -19.56 13.11 -42.06
C LEU A 137 -20.48 12.17 -41.25
N GLU A 138 -21.03 12.64 -40.13
CA GLU A 138 -22.01 11.87 -39.36
C GLU A 138 -23.42 12.02 -39.96
N SER A 139 -23.75 11.18 -40.95
CA SER A 139 -25.06 10.53 -41.25
C SER A 139 -25.42 10.50 -42.75
N PRO A 140 -26.23 9.52 -43.23
CA PRO A 140 -26.07 8.07 -43.11
C PRO A 140 -26.16 7.41 -44.51
N SER A 141 -25.14 6.66 -44.93
CA SER A 141 -25.29 5.78 -46.10
C SER A 141 -24.47 4.52 -45.94
N SER A 142 -25.11 3.42 -46.30
CA SER A 142 -24.72 2.03 -46.16
C SER A 142 -23.34 1.66 -46.72
N SER A 143 -22.79 0.60 -46.13
CA SER A 143 -21.64 -0.21 -46.55
C SER A 143 -20.24 0.29 -46.15
N SER A 144 -19.77 -0.17 -45.00
CA SER A 144 -18.57 -1.02 -44.91
C SER A 144 -18.31 -1.37 -43.45
N THR A 145 -18.02 -2.64 -43.24
CA THR A 145 -17.95 -3.35 -41.96
C THR A 145 -17.03 -2.66 -40.93
N PRO A 146 -17.51 -2.33 -39.71
CA PRO A 146 -16.61 -1.85 -38.67
C PRO A 146 -15.73 -3.01 -38.18
N SER A 147 -14.44 -2.69 -38.01
CA SER A 147 -13.34 -3.56 -37.64
C SER A 147 -13.67 -4.47 -36.45
N ASN A 148 -13.81 -5.75 -36.78
CA ASN A 148 -14.16 -6.87 -35.91
C ASN A 148 -12.99 -7.30 -34.99
N TRP A 149 -12.20 -6.35 -34.47
CA TRP A 149 -11.03 -6.64 -33.64
C TRP A 149 -11.40 -6.83 -32.17
N LEU A 150 -12.32 -6.03 -31.64
CA LEU A 150 -12.83 -6.13 -30.27
C LEU A 150 -13.63 -7.42 -30.01
N SER A 151 -14.32 -7.95 -31.02
CA SER A 151 -15.08 -9.21 -30.92
C SER A 151 -14.16 -10.45 -30.94
N LYS A 152 -12.96 -10.33 -31.50
CA LYS A 152 -11.99 -11.43 -31.62
C LYS A 152 -11.30 -11.76 -30.29
N ILE A 153 -11.25 -10.78 -29.37
CA ILE A 153 -10.48 -10.83 -28.12
C ILE A 153 -11.39 -10.86 -26.89
N ASN A 154 -12.72 -10.79 -27.04
CA ASN A 154 -13.66 -10.84 -25.93
C ASN A 154 -14.13 -12.29 -25.64
N PRO A 155 -13.61 -12.98 -24.61
CA PRO A 155 -14.05 -14.33 -24.25
C PRO A 155 -15.47 -14.37 -23.63
N PHE A 156 -16.11 -13.22 -23.38
CA PHE A 156 -17.44 -13.12 -22.78
C PHE A 156 -18.56 -12.74 -23.77
N GLY A 157 -18.22 -12.50 -25.05
CA GLY A 157 -19.19 -12.17 -26.09
C GLY A 157 -19.89 -13.42 -26.62
N LYS A 158 -21.22 -13.53 -26.45
CA LYS A 158 -22.02 -14.61 -27.02
C LYS A 158 -21.81 -14.64 -28.54
N LYS A 159 -21.29 -15.76 -29.06
CA LYS A 159 -21.17 -16.01 -30.49
C LYS A 159 -22.59 -16.01 -31.06
N GLN A 160 -22.87 -15.14 -32.02
CA GLN A 160 -24.14 -15.23 -32.75
C GLN A 160 -24.14 -16.53 -33.54
N GLU A 161 -25.07 -17.41 -33.19
CA GLU A 161 -25.42 -18.60 -33.93
C GLU A 161 -26.15 -18.16 -35.20
N THR A 162 -25.82 -18.86 -36.29
CA THR A 162 -26.09 -18.56 -37.70
C THR A 162 -27.54 -18.24 -38.05
#